data_AF-K2CGU3-F1
#
_entry.id   AF-K2CGU3-F1
#
_cell.length_a   1.000
_cell.length_b   1.000
_cell.length_c   1.000
_cell.angle_alpha   90.00
_cell.angle_beta   90.00
_cell.angle_gamma   90.00
#
_symmetry.space_group_name_H-M   'P 1'
#
loop_
_entity.id
_entity.type
_entity.pdbx_description
1 polymer ?
#
loop_
_entity_poly.entity_id
_entity_poly.type
_entity_poly.pdbx_seq_one_letter_code
_entity_poly.pdbx_strand_id
1 'polypeptide(L)'
;MKRAIARLHIRALPHTWSSRRGEGWVARLYELVERVGYVQTVEREGKVVGVMSGVGRVILTLVVDPGWQRRGIGSELISKIKGKCY
;
A
#
# COMPACT_ATOMS: atom_id res chain seq x y z
N MET A 1 -3.53 -10.93 4.02
CA MET A 1 -3.25 -9.74 3.20
C MET A 1 -3.06 -8.45 4.03
N LYS A 2 -4.04 -8.00 4.84
CA LYS A 2 -3.96 -6.70 5.57
C LYS A 2 -2.79 -6.55 6.54
N ARG A 3 -2.46 -7.60 7.30
CA ARG A 3 -1.25 -7.62 8.14
C ARG A 3 0.04 -7.45 7.32
N ALA A 4 0.10 -7.96 6.10
CA ALA A 4 1.27 -7.81 5.24
C ALA A 4 1.44 -6.35 4.77
N ILE A 5 0.32 -5.67 4.46
CA ILE A 5 0.29 -4.24 4.12
C ILE A 5 0.72 -3.38 5.32
N ALA A 6 0.21 -3.69 6.52
CA ALA A 6 0.60 -2.97 7.74
C ALA A 6 2.10 -3.14 8.06
N ARG A 7 2.64 -4.36 7.93
CA ARG A 7 4.08 -4.62 8.05
C ARG A 7 4.90 -3.89 7.00
N LEU A 8 4.39 -3.76 5.77
CA LEU A 8 5.03 -2.96 4.73
C LEU A 8 5.10 -1.47 5.12
N HIS A 9 4.04 -0.91 5.71
CA HIS A 9 4.05 0.47 6.22
C HIS A 9 5.07 0.66 7.34
N ILE A 10 5.18 -0.31 8.26
CA ILE A 10 6.18 -0.27 9.33
C ILE A 10 7.60 -0.29 8.76
N ARG A 11 7.88 -1.11 7.75
CA ARG A 11 9.21 -1.14 7.12
C ARG A 11 9.54 0.14 6.37
N ALA A 12 8.56 0.70 5.66
CA ALA A 12 8.76 1.92 4.87
C ALA A 12 8.79 3.19 5.72
N LEU A 13 8.04 3.24 6.81
CA LEU A 13 7.89 4.37 7.72
C LEU A 13 7.92 3.89 9.20
N PRO A 14 9.08 3.42 9.69
CA PRO A 14 9.19 2.80 11.01
C PRO A 14 8.86 3.77 12.14
N HIS A 15 9.17 5.06 11.98
CA HIS A 15 8.90 6.08 12.99
C HIS A 15 7.42 6.43 13.12
N THR A 16 6.59 6.12 12.11
CA THR A 16 5.16 6.46 12.10
C THR A 16 4.29 5.29 12.61
N TRP A 17 4.63 4.06 12.23
CA TRP A 17 3.72 2.92 12.38
C TRP A 17 4.21 1.79 13.28
N SER A 18 5.40 1.91 13.90
CA SER A 18 6.05 0.83 14.67
C SER A 18 5.29 0.29 15.89
N SER A 19 4.19 0.92 16.32
CA SER A 19 3.39 0.44 17.45
C SER A 19 2.33 -0.58 17.00
N ARG A 20 1.96 -1.53 17.89
CA ARG A 20 0.82 -2.45 17.65
C ARG A 20 -0.48 -1.71 17.33
N ARG A 21 -0.67 -0.52 17.92
CA ARG A 21 -1.82 0.36 17.65
C ARG A 21 -1.79 0.91 16.23
N GLY A 22 -0.62 1.34 15.77
CA GLY A 22 -0.38 1.77 14.39
C GLY A 22 -0.64 0.65 13.38
N GLU A 23 -0.13 -0.56 13.64
CA GLU A 23 -0.38 -1.73 12.78
C GLU A 23 -1.89 -2.02 12.65
N GLY A 24 -2.61 -2.03 13.78
CA GLY A 24 -4.06 -2.25 13.81
C GLY A 24 -4.84 -1.14 13.09
N TRP A 25 -4.40 0.12 13.24
CA TRP A 25 -5.02 1.26 12.56
C TRP A 25 -4.84 1.18 11.04
N VAL A 26 -3.62 0.88 10.55
CA VAL A 26 -3.36 0.71 9.11
C VAL A 26 -4.20 -0.43 8.54
N ALA A 27 -4.26 -1.58 9.24
CA ALA A 27 -5.08 -2.70 8.81
C ALA A 27 -6.56 -2.32 8.68
N ARG A 28 -7.11 -1.59 9.66
CA ARG A 28 -8.50 -1.09 9.64
C ARG A 28 -8.74 -0.08 8.52
N LEU A 29 -7.82 0.85 8.29
CA LEU A 29 -7.92 1.83 7.20
C LEU A 29 -8.02 1.12 5.85
N TYR A 30 -7.16 0.15 5.60
CA TYR A 30 -7.19 -0.62 4.36
C TYR A 30 -8.43 -1.50 4.20
N GLU A 31 -9.04 -1.96 5.29
CA GLU A 31 -10.33 -2.64 5.26
C GLU A 31 -11.46 -1.68 4.85
N LEU A 32 -11.46 -0.46 5.40
CA LEU A 32 -12.44 0.56 5.02
C LEU A 32 -12.29 0.96 3.55
N VAL A 33 -11.06 1.21 3.08
CA VAL A 33 -10.81 1.61 1.68
C VAL A 33 -11.24 0.51 0.69
N GLU A 34 -11.07 -0.77 1.03
CA GLU A 34 -11.57 -1.87 0.17
C GLU A 34 -13.09 -1.85 -0.02
N ARG A 35 -13.85 -1.29 0.93
CA ARG A 35 -15.32 -1.22 0.82
C ARG A 35 -15.80 -0.08 -0.07
N VAL A 36 -15.01 0.98 -0.20
CA VAL A 36 -15.43 2.23 -0.87
C VAL A 36 -14.56 2.63 -2.05
N GLY A 37 -13.47 1.90 -2.32
CA GLY A 37 -12.48 2.24 -3.32
C GLY A 37 -11.68 1.03 -3.79
N TYR A 38 -10.37 1.19 -3.93
CA TYR A 38 -9.48 0.15 -4.42
C TYR A 38 -8.21 0.03 -3.59
N VAL A 39 -7.68 -1.20 -3.57
CA VAL A 39 -6.35 -1.52 -3.06
C VAL A 39 -5.63 -2.35 -4.13
N GLN A 40 -4.45 -1.90 -4.52
CA GLN A 40 -3.59 -2.59 -5.48
C GLN A 40 -2.30 -2.98 -4.78
N THR A 41 -1.80 -4.18 -5.06
CA THR A 41 -0.55 -4.69 -4.51
C THR A 41 0.39 -5.12 -5.62
N VAL A 42 1.69 -5.12 -5.27
CA VAL A 42 2.74 -5.77 -6.04
C VAL A 42 3.42 -6.76 -5.14
N GLU A 43 3.48 -8.00 -5.60
CA GLU A 43 4.14 -9.10 -4.91
C GLU A 43 5.39 -9.52 -5.67
N ARG A 44 6.45 -9.79 -4.91
CA ARG A 44 7.72 -10.34 -5.38
C ARG A 44 8.24 -11.28 -4.31
N GLU A 45 8.78 -12.42 -4.72
CA GLU A 45 9.39 -13.39 -3.80
C GLU A 45 8.43 -13.83 -2.66
N GLY A 46 7.14 -13.95 -2.97
CA GLY A 46 6.09 -14.30 -1.98
C GLY A 46 5.80 -13.22 -0.93
N LYS A 47 6.25 -11.98 -1.13
CA LYS A 47 6.04 -10.85 -0.22
C LYS A 47 5.39 -9.69 -0.94
N VAL A 48 4.53 -8.95 -0.23
CA VAL A 48 4.02 -7.65 -0.69
C VAL A 48 5.16 -6.63 -0.59
N VAL A 49 5.62 -6.14 -1.75
CA VAL A 49 6.71 -5.17 -1.87
C VAL A 49 6.22 -3.78 -2.27
N GLY A 50 4.96 -3.68 -2.70
CA GLY A 50 4.31 -2.42 -3.00
C GLY A 50 2.82 -2.50 -2.73
N VAL A 51 2.24 -1.41 -2.27
CA VAL A 51 0.82 -1.26 -2.07
C VAL A 51 0.37 0.16 -2.43
N MET A 52 -0.79 0.25 -3.04
CA MET A 52 -1.46 1.51 -3.33
C MET A 52 -2.92 1.39 -2.95
N SER A 53 -3.53 2.47 -2.48
CA SER A 53 -4.96 2.54 -2.22
C SER A 53 -5.53 3.86 -2.67
N GLY A 54 -6.83 3.89 -2.99
CA GLY A 54 -7.51 5.08 -3.45
C GLY A 54 -9.02 4.93 -3.52
N VAL A 55 -9.72 6.04 -3.75
CA VAL A 55 -11.18 6.10 -3.92
C VAL A 55 -11.49 6.93 -5.16
N GLY A 56 -12.24 6.37 -6.11
CA GLY A 56 -12.49 7.01 -7.40
C GLY A 56 -11.17 7.31 -8.13
N ARG A 57 -10.84 8.60 -8.26
CA ARG A 57 -9.62 9.12 -8.92
C ARG A 57 -8.59 9.68 -7.94
N VAL A 58 -8.72 9.40 -6.65
CA VAL A 58 -7.81 9.93 -5.63
C VAL A 58 -6.98 8.79 -5.05
N ILE A 59 -5.67 8.83 -5.26
CA ILE A 59 -4.72 7.98 -4.52
C ILE A 59 -4.60 8.50 -3.09
N LEU A 60 -4.91 7.63 -2.11
CA LEU A 60 -4.79 7.94 -0.68
C LEU A 60 -3.42 7.55 -0.13
N THR A 61 -2.90 6.41 -0.58
CA THR A 61 -1.62 5.88 -0.09
C THR A 61 -0.85 5.22 -1.22
N LEU A 62 0.45 5.45 -1.30
CA LEU A 62 1.38 4.69 -2.11
C LEU A 62 2.61 4.37 -1.27
N VAL A 63 2.86 3.08 -1.05
CA VAL A 63 3.98 2.61 -0.22
C VAL A 63 4.73 1.52 -0.96
N VAL A 64 6.04 1.69 -1.03
CA VAL A 64 6.98 0.73 -1.64
C VAL A 64 8.01 0.35 -0.59
N ASP A 65 8.34 -0.94 -0.53
CA ASP A 65 9.36 -1.47 0.35
C ASP A 65 10.71 -0.78 0.07
N PRO A 66 11.45 -0.32 1.09
CA PRO A 66 12.73 0.38 0.90
C PRO A 66 13.72 -0.38 0.01
N GLY A 67 13.78 -1.72 0.11
CA GLY A 67 14.68 -2.54 -0.71
C GLY A 67 14.27 -2.64 -2.18
N TRP A 68 13.05 -2.23 -2.51
CA TRP A 68 12.47 -2.25 -3.86
C TRP A 68 12.23 -0.84 -4.43
N GLN A 69 12.65 0.20 -3.73
CA GLN A 69 12.63 1.56 -4.26
C GLN A 69 13.50 1.68 -5.52
N ARG A 70 13.12 2.58 -6.42
CA ARG A 70 13.78 2.80 -7.73
C ARG A 70 13.77 1.58 -8.69
N ARG A 71 12.99 0.53 -8.39
CA ARG A 71 12.78 -0.64 -9.27
C ARG A 71 11.47 -0.59 -10.06
N GLY A 72 10.87 0.58 -10.22
CA GLY A 72 9.64 0.75 -11.00
C GLY A 72 8.35 0.24 -10.33
N ILE A 73 8.39 -0.20 -9.07
CA ILE A 73 7.20 -0.72 -8.36
C ILE A 73 6.06 0.30 -8.29
N GLY A 74 6.38 1.58 -8.07
CA GLY A 74 5.38 2.65 -8.09
C GLY A 74 4.70 2.80 -9.44
N SER A 75 5.48 2.76 -10.53
CA SER A 75 4.96 2.83 -11.90
C SER A 75 4.08 1.61 -12.23
N GLU A 76 4.45 0.42 -11.77
CA GLU A 76 3.62 -0.78 -11.91
C GLU A 76 2.29 -0.67 -11.14
N LEU A 77 2.30 -0.09 -9.95
CA LEU A 77 1.07 0.13 -9.19
C LEU A 77 0.14 1.10 -9.94
N ILE A 78 0.68 2.23 -10.41
CA ILE A 78 -0.09 3.26 -11.13
C ILE A 78 -0.66 2.71 -12.45
N SER A 79 0.09 1.87 -13.17
CA SER A 79 -0.40 1.31 -14.45
C SER A 79 -1.60 0.36 -14.27
N LYS A 80 -1.83 -0.16 -13.07
CA LYS A 80 -3.00 -0.99 -12.73
C LYS A 80 -4.27 -0.17 -12.47
N ILE A 81 -4.20 1.15 -12.34
CA ILE A 81 -5.38 2.01 -12.16
C ILE A 81 -6.15 2.08 -13.48
N LYS A 82 -7.39 1.57 -13.49
CA LYS A 82 -8.27 1.66 -14.65
C LYS A 82 -8.87 3.05 -14.74
N GLY A 83 -8.61 3.76 -15.86
CA GLY A 83 -9.06 5.13 -16.10
C GLY A 83 -8.00 6.15 -15.69
N LYS A 84 -7.29 6.73 -16.66
CA LYS A 84 -6.20 7.69 -16.38
C LYS A 84 -6.75 9.06 -15.95
N CYS A 85 -6.71 9.31 -14.64
CA CYS A 85 -6.29 10.60 -14.04
C CYS A 85 -5.96 10.36 -12.55
N TYR A 86 -4.64 10.19 -12.33
CA TYR A 86 -3.82 10.21 -11.11
C TYR A 86 -4.14 9.19 -10.01
#